data_AF-A0AAV4QN90-F1
#
_entry.id   AF-A0AAV4QN90-F1
#
_cell.length_a   1.000
_cell.length_b   1.000
_cell.length_c   1.000
_cell.angle_alpha   90.00
_cell.angle_beta   90.00
_cell.angle_gamma   90.00
#
_symmetry.space_group_name_H-M   'P 1'
#
loop_
_entity.id
_entity.type
_entity.pdbx_description
1 polymer ?
#
loop_
_entity_poly.entity_id
_entity_poly.type
_entity_poly.pdbx_seq_one_letter_code
_entity_poly.pdbx_strand_id
1 'polypeptide(L)'
;MSTAPYLCPKWIVLETSPLSFEAEELDESSMREIRKEVGESEESRARCLQILRKDLQSLDNIHPCLEEDFLLQVLRTSKFDPTKAMQKMLKLYQHRDKLAESFKTCSMSLEKAGSLNHVWISPYRLKIIQRWLLHWVEKWITACTPLKNVCT
;
A
#
# COMPACT_ATOMS: atom_id res chain seq x y z
N MET A 1 -39.49 25.32 -12.74
CA MET A 1 -38.53 24.61 -11.87
C MET A 1 -39.03 23.18 -11.72
N SER A 2 -38.34 22.21 -12.32
CA SER A 2 -38.70 20.79 -12.24
C SER A 2 -37.40 20.02 -12.02
N THR A 3 -37.21 19.52 -10.81
CA THR A 3 -36.09 18.66 -10.42
C THR A 3 -36.45 17.23 -10.77
N ALA A 4 -35.80 16.69 -11.79
CA ALA A 4 -35.88 15.26 -12.11
C ALA A 4 -35.29 14.44 -10.95
N PRO A 5 -35.98 13.40 -10.45
CA PRO A 5 -35.43 12.52 -9.43
C PRO A 5 -34.30 11.68 -10.04
N TYR A 6 -33.13 11.74 -9.40
CA TYR A 6 -32.00 10.87 -9.72
C TYR A 6 -32.42 9.41 -9.54
N LEU A 7 -32.68 8.72 -10.65
CA LEU A 7 -32.80 7.27 -10.68
C LEU A 7 -31.42 6.68 -10.36
N CYS A 8 -31.24 6.27 -9.11
CA CYS A 8 -30.12 5.44 -8.71
C CYS A 8 -30.23 4.11 -9.50
N PRO A 9 -29.22 3.72 -10.30
CA PRO A 9 -29.27 2.43 -10.98
C PRO A 9 -29.43 1.32 -9.93
N LYS A 10 -30.30 0.34 -10.19
CA LYS A 10 -30.36 -0.89 -9.39
C LYS A 10 -29.07 -1.67 -9.65
N TRP A 11 -28.01 -1.37 -8.90
CA TRP A 11 -26.83 -2.23 -8.87
C TRP A 11 -27.26 -3.54 -8.20
N ILE A 12 -26.89 -4.64 -8.85
CA ILE A 12 -27.12 -6.01 -8.42
C ILE A 12 -26.76 -6.09 -6.93
N VAL A 13 -27.75 -6.41 -6.09
CA VAL A 13 -27.50 -6.89 -4.74
C VAL A 13 -26.81 -8.23 -4.94
N LEU A 14 -25.48 -8.21 -4.96
CA LEU A 14 -24.69 -9.43 -4.89
C LEU A 14 -24.99 -10.01 -3.51
N GLU A 15 -25.76 -11.10 -3.53
CA GLU A 15 -25.99 -11.98 -2.39
C GLU A 15 -24.67 -12.12 -1.63
N THR A 16 -24.66 -11.70 -0.37
CA THR A 16 -23.49 -11.72 0.52
C THR A 16 -23.23 -13.15 1.00
N SER A 17 -23.08 -14.08 0.06
CA SER A 17 -22.32 -15.28 0.31
C SER A 17 -20.86 -14.85 0.53
N PRO A 18 -20.20 -15.29 1.62
CA PRO A 18 -18.77 -15.04 1.78
C PRO A 18 -18.07 -15.80 0.66
N LEU A 19 -17.74 -15.11 -0.43
CA LEU A 19 -16.83 -15.62 -1.43
C LEU A 19 -15.49 -15.85 -0.71
N SER A 20 -15.16 -17.12 -0.46
CA SER A 20 -13.85 -17.51 0.04
C SER A 20 -12.85 -17.30 -1.10
N PHE A 21 -12.15 -16.16 -1.07
CA PHE A 21 -11.05 -15.92 -1.99
C PHE A 21 -9.84 -16.69 -1.49
N GLU A 22 -9.51 -17.79 -2.15
CA GLU A 22 -8.25 -18.49 -1.92
C GLU A 22 -7.10 -17.69 -2.53
N ALA A 23 -6.01 -17.54 -1.79
CA ALA A 23 -4.81 -16.91 -2.29
C ALA A 23 -4.17 -17.82 -3.35
N GLU A 24 -4.26 -17.44 -4.62
CA GLU A 24 -3.57 -18.14 -5.70
C GLU A 24 -2.07 -17.85 -5.62
N GLU A 25 -1.26 -18.91 -5.46
CA GLU A 25 0.19 -18.81 -5.57
C GLU A 25 0.59 -18.50 -7.01
N LEU A 26 1.54 -17.57 -7.17
CA LEU A 26 2.07 -17.25 -8.49
C LEU A 26 2.93 -18.40 -9.00
N ASP A 27 2.80 -18.73 -10.29
CA ASP A 27 3.65 -19.72 -10.91
C ASP A 27 5.12 -19.29 -10.92
N GLU A 28 6.03 -20.27 -10.91
CA GLU A 28 7.47 -20.01 -10.88
C GLU A 28 7.97 -19.20 -12.09
N SER A 29 7.30 -19.23 -13.24
CA SER A 29 7.69 -18.41 -14.39
C SER A 29 7.42 -16.94 -14.13
N SER A 30 6.21 -16.61 -13.67
CA SER A 30 5.84 -15.25 -13.27
C SER A 30 6.74 -14.71 -12.16
N MET A 31 7.07 -15.55 -11.17
CA MET A 31 7.99 -15.17 -10.09
C MET A 31 9.40 -14.87 -10.59
N ARG A 32 9.93 -15.62 -11.56
CA ARG A 32 11.23 -15.34 -12.18
C ARG A 32 11.23 -14.02 -12.95
N GLU A 33 10.17 -13.72 -13.68
CA GLU A 33 10.05 -12.45 -14.40
C GLU A 33 10.04 -11.25 -13.45
N ILE A 34 9.27 -11.33 -12.37
CA ILE A 34 9.21 -10.30 -11.33
C ILE A 34 10.58 -10.12 -10.68
N ARG A 35 11.24 -11.22 -10.27
CA ARG A 35 12.60 -11.17 -9.69
C ARG A 35 13.59 -10.52 -10.64
N LYS A 36 13.53 -10.85 -11.93
CA LYS A 36 14.40 -10.26 -12.96
C LYS A 36 14.15 -8.77 -13.16
N GLU A 37 12.89 -8.35 -13.20
CA GLU A 37 12.52 -6.93 -13.37
C GLU A 37 13.00 -6.07 -12.20
N VAL A 38 12.90 -6.63 -10.99
CA VAL A 38 13.29 -5.96 -9.74
C VAL A 38 14.80 -6.07 -9.49
N GLY A 39 15.52 -6.94 -10.20
CA GLY A 39 16.96 -7.16 -10.01
C GLY A 39 17.28 -8.03 -8.79
N GLU A 40 16.34 -8.87 -8.37
CA GLU A 40 16.45 -9.77 -7.21
C GLU A 40 17.22 -11.04 -7.61
N SER A 41 18.43 -11.19 -7.08
CA SER A 41 19.23 -12.41 -7.07
C SER A 41 19.68 -12.70 -5.65
N GLU A 42 20.09 -13.93 -5.34
CA GLU A 42 20.62 -14.26 -4.00
C GLU A 42 21.78 -13.35 -3.59
N GLU A 43 22.64 -13.00 -4.55
CA GLU A 43 23.73 -12.07 -4.32
C GLU A 43 23.26 -10.63 -4.06
N SER A 44 22.35 -10.09 -4.86
CA SER A 44 21.85 -8.73 -4.66
C SER A 44 21.04 -8.63 -3.37
N ARG A 45 20.31 -9.69 -3.02
CA ARG A 45 19.60 -9.84 -1.75
C ARG A 45 20.54 -9.74 -0.57
N ALA A 46 21.56 -10.59 -0.49
CA ALA A 46 22.50 -10.60 0.62
C ALA A 46 23.26 -9.25 0.73
N ARG A 47 23.80 -8.75 -0.40
CA ARG A 47 24.57 -7.49 -0.43
C ARG A 47 23.72 -6.29 0.00
N CYS A 48 22.54 -6.11 -0.60
CA CYS A 48 21.71 -4.94 -0.33
C CYS A 48 21.08 -4.98 1.06
N LEU A 49 20.71 -6.15 1.58
CA LEU A 49 20.28 -6.30 2.98
C LEU A 49 21.39 -5.90 3.95
N GLN A 50 22.62 -6.36 3.72
CA GLN A 50 23.74 -6.02 4.58
C GLN A 50 24.02 -4.52 4.59
N ILE A 51 24.05 -3.88 3.40
CA ILE A 51 24.23 -2.43 3.27
C ILE A 51 23.12 -1.68 4.00
N LEU A 52 21.85 -2.02 3.72
CA LEU A 52 20.71 -1.35 4.32
C LEU A 52 20.66 -1.51 5.85
N ARG A 53 20.98 -2.70 6.38
CA ARG A 53 21.07 -2.92 7.84
C ARG A 53 22.16 -2.05 8.47
N LYS A 54 23.34 -1.99 7.84
CA LYS A 54 24.45 -1.15 8.32
C LYS A 54 24.07 0.33 8.32
N ASP A 55 23.47 0.80 7.24
CA ASP A 55 23.04 2.19 7.10
C ASP A 55 21.96 2.55 8.14
N LEU A 56 21.00 1.67 8.37
CA LEU A 56 19.96 1.86 9.39
C LEU A 56 20.54 1.86 10.81
N GLN A 57 21.50 0.99 11.11
CA GLN A 57 22.18 0.96 12.42
C GLN A 57 23.03 2.21 12.69
N SER A 58 23.47 2.91 11.63
CA SER A 58 24.20 4.16 11.78
C SER A 58 23.33 5.37 12.12
N LEU A 59 22.01 5.21 12.14
CA LEU A 59 21.09 6.29 12.48
C LEU A 59 20.99 6.47 14.00
N ASP A 60 21.62 7.53 14.50
CA ASP A 60 21.36 8.03 15.84
C ASP A 60 19.93 8.62 15.85
N ASN A 61 19.11 8.26 16.84
CA ASN A 61 17.72 8.72 17.10
C ASN A 61 16.55 7.91 16.54
N ILE A 62 16.78 6.81 15.81
CA ILE A 62 15.68 5.93 15.36
C ILE A 62 15.96 4.51 15.83
N HIS A 63 14.92 3.78 16.23
CA HIS A 63 15.00 2.33 16.43
C HIS A 63 14.48 1.63 15.16
N PRO A 64 15.34 1.37 14.16
CA PRO A 64 14.88 0.82 12.89
C PRO A 64 14.45 -0.65 13.04
N CYS A 65 13.48 -1.05 12.23
CA CYS A 65 13.12 -2.46 12.10
C CYS A 65 14.15 -3.12 11.17
N LEU A 66 14.81 -4.17 11.66
CA LEU A 66 15.87 -4.89 10.94
C LEU A 66 15.42 -6.28 10.46
N GLU A 67 14.14 -6.60 10.61
CA GLU A 67 13.55 -7.85 10.15
C GLU A 67 13.71 -8.00 8.64
N GLU A 68 14.12 -9.20 8.21
CA GLU A 68 14.47 -9.43 6.81
C GLU A 68 13.29 -9.21 5.86
N ASP A 69 12.13 -9.78 6.17
CA ASP A 69 10.94 -9.70 5.32
C ASP A 69 10.51 -8.25 5.11
N PHE A 70 10.58 -7.44 6.17
CA PHE A 70 10.28 -6.01 6.10
C PHE A 70 11.27 -5.26 5.20
N LEU A 71 12.57 -5.47 5.41
CA LEU A 71 13.61 -4.83 4.61
C LEU A 71 13.54 -5.26 3.13
N LEU A 72 13.21 -6.53 2.86
CA LEU A 72 13.02 -7.05 1.51
C LEU A 72 11.85 -6.40 0.79
N GLN A 73 10.73 -6.15 1.48
CA GLN A 73 9.61 -5.42 0.89
C GLN A 73 10.06 -4.03 0.41
N VAL A 74 10.83 -3.31 1.23
CA VAL A 74 11.32 -1.98 0.87
C VAL A 74 12.31 -2.05 -0.29
N LEU A 75 13.27 -3.00 -0.25
CA LEU A 75 14.24 -3.23 -1.32
C LEU A 75 13.58 -3.60 -2.65
N ARG A 76 12.52 -4.41 -2.64
CA ARG A 76 11.75 -4.74 -3.85
C ARG A 76 11.11 -3.50 -4.46
N THR A 77 10.58 -2.59 -3.64
CA THR A 77 10.04 -1.33 -4.17
C THR A 77 11.13 -0.36 -4.68
N SER A 78 12.40 -0.57 -4.31
CA SER A 78 13.53 0.26 -4.77
C SER A 78 14.36 -0.42 -5.86
N LYS A 79 13.93 -1.59 -6.37
CA LYS A 79 14.69 -2.40 -7.34
C LYS A 79 16.10 -2.75 -6.85
N PHE A 80 16.20 -3.14 -5.57
CA PHE A 80 17.46 -3.47 -4.90
C PHE A 80 18.52 -2.34 -4.92
N ASP A 81 18.10 -1.09 -5.02
CA ASP A 81 18.96 0.07 -4.81
C ASP A 81 18.97 0.43 -3.31
N PRO A 82 20.10 0.27 -2.60
CA PRO A 82 20.17 0.50 -1.16
C PRO A 82 19.99 1.98 -0.79
N THR A 83 20.52 2.89 -1.60
CA THR A 83 20.39 4.34 -1.38
C THR A 83 18.94 4.78 -1.46
N LYS A 84 18.21 4.31 -2.49
CA LYS A 84 16.76 4.59 -2.62
C LYS A 84 15.95 3.93 -1.52
N ALA A 85 16.32 2.71 -1.11
CA ALA A 85 15.66 2.03 0.01
C ALA A 85 15.80 2.82 1.30
N MET A 86 17.00 3.31 1.61
CA MET A 86 17.27 4.14 2.78
C MET A 86 16.42 5.43 2.77
N GLN A 87 16.35 6.12 1.63
CA GLN A 87 15.49 7.30 1.49
C GLN A 87 14.00 6.98 1.73
N LYS A 88 13.52 5.83 1.25
CA LYS A 88 12.13 5.38 1.49
C LYS A 88 11.89 5.06 2.96
N MET A 89 12.84 4.40 3.62
CA MET A 89 12.77 4.09 5.05
C MET A 89 12.67 5.36 5.89
N LEU A 90 13.55 6.34 5.65
CA LEU A 90 13.52 7.62 6.37
C LEU A 90 12.18 8.34 6.19
N LYS A 91 11.64 8.38 4.97
CA LYS A 91 10.30 8.93 4.70
C LYS A 91 9.22 8.16 5.46
N LEU A 92 9.27 6.83 5.46
CA LEU A 92 8.30 6.00 6.18
C LEU A 92 8.29 6.30 7.68
N TYR A 93 9.46 6.44 8.31
CA TYR A 93 9.56 6.84 9.71
C TYR A 93 8.98 8.24 9.96
N GLN A 94 9.32 9.23 9.12
CA GLN A 94 8.75 10.57 9.21
C GLN A 94 7.22 10.59 9.04
N HIS A 95 6.69 9.76 8.14
CA HIS A 95 5.25 9.63 7.93
C HIS A 95 4.57 8.94 9.11
N ARG A 96 5.20 7.94 9.70
CA ARG A 96 4.66 7.23 10.87
C ARG A 96 4.44 8.17 12.04
N ASP A 97 5.37 9.08 12.32
CA ASP A 97 5.23 10.03 13.43
C ASP A 97 4.08 11.02 13.19
N LYS A 98 3.97 11.56 11.98
CA LYS A 98 2.87 12.46 11.57
C LYS A 98 1.51 11.76 11.60
N LEU A 99 1.47 10.52 11.13
CA LEU A 99 0.25 9.70 11.15
C LEU A 99 -0.14 9.37 12.59
N ALA A 100 0.81 9.03 13.45
CA ALA A 100 0.54 8.76 14.87
C ALA A 100 -0.08 9.98 15.56
N GLU A 101 0.40 11.19 15.27
CA GLU A 101 -0.22 12.43 15.75
C GLU A 101 -1.65 12.61 15.19
N SER A 102 -1.85 12.37 13.90
CA SER A 102 -3.16 12.47 13.25
C SER A 102 -4.18 11.46 13.82
N PHE A 103 -3.72 10.25 14.14
CA PHE A 103 -4.55 9.20 14.73
C PHE A 103 -4.92 9.48 16.19
N LYS A 104 -4.14 10.26 16.95
CA LYS A 104 -4.55 10.69 18.32
C LYS A 104 -5.83 11.53 18.29
N THR A 105 -6.03 12.32 17.24
CA THR A 105 -7.23 13.15 17.04
C THR A 105 -8.39 12.33 16.47
N CYS A 106 -8.13 11.14 15.93
CA CYS A 106 -9.15 10.29 15.35
C CYS A 106 -9.93 9.58 16.46
N SER A 107 -11.17 10.03 16.72
CA SER A 107 -12.05 9.47 17.75
C SER A 107 -12.96 8.33 17.22
N MET A 108 -12.84 7.99 15.94
CA MET A 108 -13.71 7.01 15.30
C MET A 108 -13.24 5.58 15.59
N SER A 109 -14.16 4.72 16.03
CA SER A 109 -13.88 3.29 16.18
C SER A 109 -13.61 2.63 14.83
N LEU A 110 -12.77 1.58 14.82
CA LEU A 110 -12.45 0.83 13.61
C LEU A 110 -13.70 0.24 12.94
N GLU A 111 -14.67 -0.22 13.75
CA GLU A 111 -15.95 -0.73 13.27
C GLU A 111 -16.74 0.33 12.51
N LYS A 112 -16.81 1.54 13.07
CA LYS A 112 -17.46 2.68 12.42
C LYS A 112 -16.72 3.08 11.15
N ALA A 113 -15.38 3.09 11.18
CA ALA A 113 -14.56 3.36 10.00
C ALA A 113 -14.80 2.35 8.87
N GLY A 114 -14.89 1.05 9.21
CA GLY A 114 -15.18 -0.03 8.27
C GLY A 114 -16.59 0.08 7.68
N SER A 115 -17.58 0.44 8.49
CA SER A 115 -18.97 0.61 8.05
C SER A 115 -19.16 1.72 7.01
N LEU A 116 -18.22 2.67 6.92
CA LEU A 116 -18.29 3.76 5.95
C LEU A 116 -18.10 3.29 4.49
N ASN A 117 -17.64 2.05 4.25
CA ASN A 117 -17.44 1.46 2.91
C ASN A 117 -16.73 2.40 1.91
N HIS A 118 -15.88 3.30 2.40
CA HIS A 118 -15.23 4.35 1.62
C HIS A 118 -13.99 3.85 0.86
N VAL A 119 -13.49 2.67 1.23
CA VAL A 119 -12.44 1.95 0.51
C VAL A 119 -13.01 0.62 0.03
N TRP A 120 -13.04 0.44 -1.29
CA TRP A 120 -13.34 -0.85 -1.90
C TRP A 120 -12.07 -1.39 -2.56
N ILE A 121 -11.68 -2.61 -2.18
CA ILE A 121 -10.56 -3.32 -2.79
C ILE A 121 -11.15 -4.47 -3.58
N SER A 122 -10.89 -4.50 -4.90
CA SER A 122 -11.29 -5.62 -5.74
C SER A 122 -10.66 -6.93 -5.25
N PRO A 123 -11.44 -8.02 -5.13
CA PRO A 123 -10.87 -9.33 -4.79
C PRO A 123 -10.03 -9.92 -5.92
N TYR A 124 -10.17 -9.40 -7.15
CA TYR A 124 -9.42 -9.85 -8.31
C TYR A 124 -8.19 -9.00 -8.56
N ARG A 125 -7.04 -9.64 -8.77
CA ARG A 125 -5.85 -9.00 -9.35
C ARG A 125 -6.03 -8.87 -10.87
N LEU A 126 -5.97 -7.66 -11.41
CA LEU A 126 -6.00 -7.50 -12.87
C LEU A 126 -4.66 -7.97 -13.44
N LYS A 127 -4.69 -8.76 -14.52
CA LYS A 127 -3.52 -9.34 -15.20
C LYS A 127 -2.52 -8.30 -15.77
N ILE A 128 -2.88 -7.02 -15.78
CA ILE A 128 -2.14 -5.93 -16.44
C ILE A 128 -1.49 -4.95 -15.43
N ILE A 129 -1.55 -5.22 -14.13
CA ILE A 129 -1.16 -4.22 -13.13
C ILE A 129 0.32 -4.27 -12.79
N GLN A 130 1.11 -3.66 -13.66
CA GLN A 130 2.28 -2.90 -13.22
C GLN A 130 2.24 -1.43 -13.67
N ARG A 131 1.25 -1.01 -14.47
CA ARG A 131 1.25 0.35 -15.07
C ARG A 131 0.02 1.22 -14.81
N TRP A 132 -1.12 0.66 -14.42
CA TRP A 132 -2.41 1.39 -14.42
C TRP A 132 -3.00 1.71 -13.02
N LEU A 133 -2.52 1.08 -11.95
CA LEU A 133 -3.05 1.32 -10.59
C LEU A 133 -2.77 2.76 -10.09
N LEU A 134 -1.60 3.32 -10.42
CA LEU A 134 -1.22 4.69 -10.03
C LEU A 134 -2.18 5.73 -10.63
N HIS A 135 -2.54 5.57 -11.91
CA HIS A 135 -3.39 6.54 -12.60
C HIS A 135 -4.85 6.52 -12.11
N TRP A 136 -5.33 5.37 -11.60
CA TRP A 136 -6.69 5.26 -11.07
C TRP A 136 -6.78 5.76 -9.62
N VAL A 137 -5.80 5.42 -8.77
CA VAL A 137 -5.72 5.92 -7.39
C VAL A 137 -5.57 7.44 -7.34
N GLU A 138 -4.75 8.04 -8.22
CA GLU A 138 -4.61 9.50 -8.31
C GLU A 138 -5.92 10.20 -8.69
N LYS A 139 -6.68 9.65 -9.64
CA LYS A 139 -7.98 10.23 -10.04
C LYS A 139 -9.04 10.06 -8.96
N TRP A 140 -9.02 8.97 -8.20
CA TRP A 140 -9.99 8.73 -7.13
C TRP A 140 -9.71 9.58 -5.88
N ILE A 141 -8.45 9.69 -5.44
CA ILE A 141 -8.07 10.54 -4.30
C ILE A 141 -8.40 12.01 -4.60
N THR A 142 -8.16 12.47 -5.83
CA THR A 142 -8.43 13.87 -6.22
C THR A 142 -9.93 14.17 -6.33
N ALA A 143 -10.76 13.19 -6.73
CA ALA A 143 -12.20 13.35 -6.85
C ALA A 143 -12.95 13.29 -5.50
N CYS A 144 -12.37 12.62 -4.50
CA CYS A 144 -13.01 12.40 -3.20
C CYS A 144 -12.53 13.34 -2.07
N THR A 145 -11.53 14.21 -2.29
CA THR A 145 -11.17 15.21 -1.29
C THR A 145 -11.94 16.52 -1.48
N PRO A 146 -12.75 16.87 -0.47
CA PRO A 146 -12.26 17.88 0.47
C PRO A 146 -12.06 17.24 1.85
N LEU A 147 -10.81 16.84 2.15
CA LEU A 147 -10.35 16.59 3.52
C LEU A 147 -10.23 17.91 4.29
N LYS A 148 -11.33 18.65 4.45
CA LYS A 148 -11.38 19.80 5.35
C LYS A 148 -12.41 19.68 6.48
N ASN A 149 -13.41 18.80 6.39
CA ASN A 149 -14.53 18.84 7.33
C ASN A 149 -14.95 17.47 7.92
N VAL A 150 -14.01 16.59 8.30
CA VAL A 150 -14.38 15.30 8.94
C VAL A 150 -14.10 15.30 10.46
N CYS A 151 -13.57 16.38 11.02
CA CYS A 151 -13.40 16.53 12.46
C CYS A 151 -13.84 17.93 12.92
N THR A 152 -15.15 18.09 13.09
CA THR A 152 -15.79 19.06 14.01
C THR A 152 -16.99 18.38 14.64
#